data_AF-A0A538P199-F1
#
_entry.id   AF-A0A538P199-F1
#
_cell.length_a   1.000
_cell.length_b   1.000
_cell.length_c   1.000
_cell.angle_alpha   90.00
_cell.angle_beta   90.00
_cell.angle_gamma   90.00
#
_symmetry.space_group_name_H-M   'P 1'
#
loop_
_entity.id
_entity.type
_entity.pdbx_description
1 polymer ?
#
loop_
_entity_poly.entity_id
_entity_poly.type
_entity_poly.pdbx_seq_one_letter_code
_entity_poly.pdbx_strand_id
1 'polypeptide(L)'
;MATRVRAEWDRLRRLAVHRPGMEMWLGLLAPRASLYERAFSRYEARREHERLEYALTHEFKVEVVRLKEKLLELADRKPEVREKLIALALRDLKYAGNP
;
A
#
# COMPACT_ATOMS: atom_id res chain seq x y z
N MET A 1 12.31 -13.75 12.93
CA MET A 1 12.15 -12.71 13.98
C MET A 1 10.68 -12.33 14.05
N ALA A 2 10.09 -12.32 15.25
CA ALA A 2 8.71 -11.88 15.45
C ALA A 2 8.60 -10.36 15.35
N THR A 3 7.57 -9.85 14.68
CA THR A 3 7.25 -8.42 14.61
C THR A 3 6.79 -7.95 15.99
N ARG A 4 7.45 -6.93 16.55
CA ARG A 4 7.09 -6.37 17.86
C ARG A 4 7.16 -4.84 17.82
N VAL A 5 6.05 -4.20 18.14
CA VAL A 5 5.95 -2.77 18.42
C VAL A 5 5.72 -2.62 19.91
N ARG A 6 6.52 -1.80 20.60
CA ARG A 6 6.41 -1.60 22.06
C ARG A 6 5.85 -0.24 22.41
N ALA A 7 6.25 0.79 21.67
CA ALA A 7 5.85 2.17 21.87
C ALA A 7 5.95 2.92 20.54
N GLU A 8 5.24 4.03 20.43
CA GLU A 8 5.23 4.92 19.25
C GLU A 8 6.53 5.73 19.10
N TRP A 9 7.29 5.90 20.17
CA TRP A 9 8.56 6.66 20.20
C TRP A 9 9.81 5.79 20.24
N ASP A 10 9.65 4.46 20.29
CA ASP A 10 10.78 3.54 20.22
C ASP A 10 11.45 3.61 18.84
N ARG A 11 12.74 3.28 18.78
CA ARG A 11 13.47 3.30 17.50
C ARG A 11 12.80 2.37 16.48
N LEU A 12 12.36 2.96 15.36
CA LEU A 12 11.81 2.24 14.22
C LEU A 12 12.91 1.41 13.54
N ARG A 13 12.64 0.11 13.36
CA ARG A 13 13.59 -0.83 12.71
C ARG A 13 13.09 -1.37 11.38
N ARG A 14 11.79 -1.64 11.31
CA ARG A 14 11.12 -2.19 10.13
C ARG A 14 9.71 -1.60 10.07
N LEU A 15 9.27 -1.24 8.87
CA LEU A 15 7.93 -0.73 8.61
C LEU A 15 7.38 -1.30 7.32
N ALA A 16 6.06 -1.33 7.20
CA ALA A 16 5.38 -1.64 5.95
C ALA A 16 4.82 -0.35 5.33
N VAL A 17 5.02 -0.17 4.03
CA VAL A 17 4.45 0.93 3.25
C VAL A 17 3.63 0.40 2.07
N HIS A 18 2.62 1.14 1.68
CA HIS A 18 1.91 0.93 0.42
C HIS A 18 2.22 2.11 -0.50
N ARG A 19 2.97 1.85 -1.58
CA ARG A 19 3.23 2.86 -2.58
C ARG A 19 1.96 3.13 -3.38
N PRO A 20 1.55 4.39 -3.54
CA PRO A 20 0.39 4.72 -4.33
C PRO A 20 0.52 4.24 -5.79
N GLY A 21 -0.53 3.58 -6.27
CA GLY A 21 -0.64 2.98 -7.59
C GLY A 21 -1.84 3.49 -8.37
N MET A 22 -2.44 2.61 -9.17
CA MET A 22 -3.58 2.95 -10.02
C MET A 22 -4.84 3.31 -9.23
N GLU A 23 -4.97 2.85 -7.99
CA GLU A 23 -6.11 3.16 -7.13
C GLU A 23 -6.30 4.67 -6.89
N MET A 24 -5.22 5.46 -6.99
CA MET A 24 -5.26 6.91 -6.89
C MET A 24 -6.14 7.58 -7.97
N TRP A 25 -6.40 6.90 -9.09
CA TRP A 25 -7.28 7.44 -10.14
C TRP A 25 -8.67 7.81 -9.59
N LEU A 26 -9.20 7.04 -8.64
CA LEU A 26 -10.49 7.33 -8.00
C LEU A 26 -10.45 8.67 -7.23
N GLY A 27 -9.34 8.91 -6.54
CA GLY A 27 -9.07 10.17 -5.83
C GLY A 27 -8.90 11.39 -6.74
N LEU A 28 -8.53 11.18 -8.02
CA LEU A 28 -8.48 12.25 -9.02
C LEU A 28 -9.85 12.59 -9.58
N LEU A 29 -10.66 11.56 -9.85
CA LEU A 29 -11.98 11.71 -10.50
C LEU A 29 -13.03 12.26 -9.53
N ALA A 30 -13.08 11.70 -8.32
CA ALA A 30 -14.05 12.08 -7.30
C ALA A 30 -13.39 12.06 -5.91
N PRO A 31 -12.60 13.10 -5.56
CA PRO A 31 -11.79 13.11 -4.34
C PRO A 31 -12.61 12.82 -3.08
N ARG A 32 -13.69 13.59 -2.85
CA ARG A 32 -14.53 13.44 -1.65
C ARG A 32 -15.23 12.08 -1.56
N ALA A 33 -15.72 11.57 -2.69
CA ALA A 33 -16.35 10.25 -2.75
C ALA A 33 -15.34 9.11 -2.48
N SER A 34 -14.06 9.38 -2.74
CA SER A 34 -12.94 8.46 -2.52
C SER A 34 -12.16 8.75 -1.24
N LEU A 35 -12.72 9.56 -0.32
CA LEU A 35 -12.13 9.93 0.97
C LEU A 35 -10.83 10.74 0.89
N TYR A 36 -10.62 11.45 -0.22
CA TYR A 36 -9.56 12.47 -0.35
C TYR A 36 -10.13 13.86 -0.09
N GLU A 37 -9.32 14.71 0.55
CA GLU A 37 -9.69 16.11 0.81
C GLU A 37 -9.83 16.93 -0.48
N ARG A 38 -8.94 16.68 -1.45
CA ARG A 38 -8.85 17.39 -2.73
C ARG A 38 -8.17 16.54 -3.80
N ALA A 39 -8.30 16.98 -5.05
CA ALA A 39 -7.48 16.45 -6.14
C ALA A 39 -5.99 16.80 -5.89
N PHE A 40 -5.10 15.91 -6.33
CA PHE A 40 -3.65 16.05 -6.17
C PHE A 40 -2.94 15.52 -7.42
N SER A 41 -1.64 15.78 -7.56
CA SER A 41 -0.87 15.17 -8.66
C SER A 41 -0.45 13.76 -8.29
N ARG A 42 -0.91 12.75 -9.04
CA ARG A 42 -0.47 11.36 -8.87
C ARG A 42 1.04 11.20 -9.03
N TYR A 43 1.61 11.93 -10.00
CA TYR A 43 3.05 11.88 -10.25
C TYR A 43 3.84 12.44 -9.06
N GLU A 44 3.46 13.60 -8.54
CA GLU A 44 4.13 14.18 -7.38
C GLU A 44 3.92 13.33 -6.13
N ALA A 45 2.72 12.82 -5.88
CA ALA A 45 2.47 11.96 -4.72
C ALA A 45 3.34 10.69 -4.74
N ARG A 46 3.54 10.09 -5.92
CA ARG A 46 4.46 8.96 -6.07
C ARG A 46 5.91 9.37 -5.81
N ARG A 47 6.34 10.50 -6.35
CA ARG A 47 7.70 11.02 -6.19
C ARG A 47 8.00 11.39 -4.73
N GLU A 48 7.05 12.01 -4.04
CA GLU A 48 7.12 12.30 -2.61
C GLU A 48 7.22 11.02 -1.78
N HIS A 49 6.41 10.01 -2.11
CA HIS A 49 6.49 8.70 -1.45
C HIS A 49 7.84 8.01 -1.69
N GLU A 50 8.39 8.07 -2.91
CA GLU A 50 9.71 7.52 -3.23
C GLU A 50 10.83 8.22 -2.44
N ARG A 51 10.74 9.53 -2.24
CA ARG A 51 11.67 10.28 -1.37
C ARG A 51 11.56 9.89 0.10
N LEU A 52 10.33 9.68 0.60
CA LEU A 52 10.11 9.17 1.95
C LEU A 52 10.77 7.80 2.15
N GLU A 53 10.53 6.87 1.22
CA GLU A 53 11.16 5.53 1.24
C GLU A 53 12.70 5.63 1.22
N TYR A 54 13.24 6.53 0.40
CA TYR A 54 14.68 6.80 0.30
C TYR A 54 15.25 7.25 1.65
N ALA A 55 14.65 8.28 2.26
CA ALA A 55 15.10 8.81 3.56
C ALA A 55 15.05 7.74 4.64
N LEU A 56 13.92 7.01 4.77
CA LEU A 56 13.76 5.93 5.74
C LEU A 56 14.85 4.85 5.59
N THR A 57 15.12 4.44 4.36
CA THR A 57 16.08 3.37 4.07
C THR A 57 17.53 3.83 4.26
N HIS A 58 17.89 4.98 3.70
CA HIS A 58 19.29 5.37 3.57
C HIS A 58 19.78 6.29 4.69
N GLU A 59 18.92 7.16 5.21
CA GLU A 59 19.28 8.07 6.29
C GLU A 59 19.02 7.42 7.65
N PHE A 60 17.82 6.85 7.83
CA PHE A 60 17.41 6.27 9.12
C PHE A 60 17.72 4.78 9.28
N LYS A 61 18.19 4.11 8.21
CA LYS A 61 18.53 2.67 8.19
C LYS A 61 17.35 1.79 8.63
N VAL A 62 16.14 2.17 8.24
CA VAL A 62 14.91 1.42 8.50
C VAL A 62 14.67 0.46 7.35
N GLU A 63 14.30 -0.78 7.68
CA GLU A 63 13.87 -1.76 6.68
C GLU A 63 12.45 -1.42 6.20
N VAL A 64 12.35 -0.96 4.95
CA VAL A 64 11.07 -0.63 4.32
C VAL A 64 10.55 -1.85 3.57
N VAL A 65 9.40 -2.38 3.99
CA VAL A 65 8.70 -3.48 3.33
C VAL A 65 7.55 -2.93 2.50
N ARG A 66 7.60 -3.08 1.17
CA ARG A 66 6.47 -2.70 0.32
C ARG A 66 5.39 -3.76 0.38
N LEU A 67 4.22 -3.38 0.92
CA LEU A 67 3.14 -4.31 1.25
C LEU A 67 2.66 -5.09 0.03
N LYS A 68 2.37 -4.41 -1.09
CA LYS A 68 1.92 -5.04 -2.33
C LYS A 68 2.92 -6.08 -2.82
N GLU A 69 4.19 -5.69 -2.97
CA GLU A 69 5.25 -6.59 -3.43
C GLU A 69 5.39 -7.78 -2.48
N LYS A 70 5.31 -7.55 -1.17
CA LYS A 70 5.43 -8.62 -0.19
C LYS A 70 4.28 -9.62 -0.24
N LEU A 71 3.06 -9.15 -0.47
CA LEU A 71 1.88 -10.01 -0.65
C LEU A 71 1.97 -10.83 -1.94
N LEU A 72 2.46 -10.23 -3.03
CA LEU A 72 2.66 -10.94 -4.30
C LEU A 72 3.76 -12.02 -4.17
N GLU A 73 4.91 -11.68 -3.59
CA GLU A 73 5.96 -12.66 -3.29
C GLU A 73 5.44 -13.84 -2.47
N LEU A 74 4.57 -13.56 -1.49
CA LEU A 74 3.98 -14.59 -0.65
C LEU A 74 3.00 -15.47 -1.45
N ALA A 75 2.16 -14.86 -2.30
CA ALA A 75 1.21 -15.56 -3.16
C ALA A 75 1.91 -16.41 -4.25
N ASP A 76 3.11 -16.00 -4.69
CA ASP A 76 3.95 -16.78 -5.61
C ASP A 76 4.53 -18.04 -4.94
N ARG A 77 4.77 -17.97 -3.63
CA ARG A 77 5.33 -19.10 -2.85
C ARG A 77 4.28 -19.99 -2.21
N LYS A 78 3.07 -19.46 -1.98
CA LYS A 78 1.99 -20.10 -1.20
C LYS A 78 0.68 -20.05 -1.98
N PRO A 79 0.28 -21.14 -2.66
CA PRO A 79 -0.97 -21.22 -3.41
C PRO A 79 -2.20 -20.82 -2.58
N GLU A 80 -2.24 -21.21 -1.30
CA GLU A 80 -3.35 -20.90 -0.39
C GLU A 80 -3.52 -19.38 -0.16
N VAL A 81 -2.42 -18.62 -0.22
CA VAL A 81 -2.47 -17.15 -0.11
C VAL A 81 -3.01 -16.57 -1.41
N ARG A 82 -2.57 -17.07 -2.57
CA ARG A 82 -3.06 -16.65 -3.87
C ARG A 82 -4.57 -16.86 -4.00
N GLU A 83 -5.04 -18.07 -3.69
CA GLU A 83 -6.46 -18.43 -3.75
C GLU A 83 -7.30 -17.51 -2.86
N LYS A 84 -6.82 -17.25 -1.64
CA LYS A 84 -7.49 -16.33 -0.71
C LYS A 84 -7.55 -14.90 -1.25
N LEU A 85 -6.47 -14.39 -1.86
CA LEU A 85 -6.47 -13.06 -2.49
C LEU A 85 -7.47 -12.97 -3.64
N ILE A 86 -7.54 -13.99 -4.49
CA ILE A 86 -8.51 -14.07 -5.59
C ILE A 86 -9.94 -14.11 -5.06
N ALA A 87 -10.22 -14.96 -4.07
CA ALA A 87 -11.53 -15.08 -3.47
C ALA A 87 -12.01 -13.75 -2.83
N LEU A 88 -11.11 -13.03 -2.14
CA LEU A 88 -11.40 -11.71 -1.59
C LEU A 88 -11.71 -10.70 -2.69
N ALA A 89 -10.91 -10.67 -3.76
CA ALA A 89 -11.14 -9.77 -4.88
C ALA A 89 -12.50 -10.03 -5.54
N LEU A 90 -12.85 -11.29 -5.78
CA LEU A 90 -14.14 -11.67 -6.38
C LEU A 90 -15.34 -11.37 -5.48
N ARG A 91 -15.20 -11.53 -4.16
CA ARG A 91 -16.25 -11.18 -3.19
C ARG A 91 -16.55 -9.68 -3.18
N ASP A 92 -15.51 -8.86 -3.26
CA ASP A 92 -15.63 -7.40 -3.10
C ASP A 92 -15.85 -6.67 -4.43
N LEU A 93 -15.67 -7.34 -5.58
CA LEU A 93 -16.04 -6.88 -6.92
C LEU A 93 -17.57 -6.77 -7.05
N LYS A 94 -18.13 -5.66 -6.57
CA LYS A 94 -19.52 -5.29 -6.83
C LYS A 94 -19.62 -4.59 -8.17
N TYR A 95 -20.23 -5.25 -9.15
CA TYR A 95 -20.66 -4.58 -10.38
C TYR A 95 -21.80 -3.60 -10.02
N ALA A 96 -21.56 -2.30 -10.18
CA ALA A 96 -22.51 -1.24 -9.90
C ALA A 96 -23.07 -0.58 -11.19
N GLY A 97 -22.89 -1.21 -12.35
CA GLY A 97 -23.48 -0.76 -13.60
C GLY A 97 -24.96 -1.16 -13.68
N ASN A 98 -25.80 -0.29 -14.23
CA ASN A 98 -27.12 -0.71 -14.70
C ASN A 98 -26.93 -1.64 -15.92
N PRO A 99 -27.76 -2.69 -16.07
CA PRO A 99 -27.73 -3.56 -17.24
C PRO A 99 -27.97 -2.81 -18.55
#